data_AF-A0ABC8U9D8-F1
#
_entry.id   AF-A0ABC8U9D8-F1
#
_cell.length_a   1.000
_cell.length_b   1.000
_cell.length_c   1.000
_cell.angle_alpha   90.00
_cell.angle_beta   90.00
_cell.angle_gamma   90.00
#
_symmetry.space_group_name_H-M   'P 1'
#
loop_
_entity.id
_entity.type
_entity.pdbx_description
1 polymer ?
#
loop_
_entity_poly.entity_id
_entity_poly.type
_entity_poly.pdbx_seq_one_letter_code
_entity_poly.pdbx_strand_id
1 'polypeptide(L)'
;MAGVKHVMAKYRLQTDNLGKQNQPSYKLQLENTRYAMLRKEVAEKTHELRKLRGEELEGLNLEELMKLEKLLEGKLSRVLRTKCEKSIKEIGALKKKEAQLMKENALLEQQTHVETNVLPQGHSSWAIANYSADPPQGYDSFDTSLKLGPPFPN
;
A
#
# COMPACT_ATOMS: atom_id res chain seq x y z
N MET A 1 -59.43 53.54 22.66
CA MET A 1 -57.98 53.30 22.62
C MET A 1 -57.66 52.09 23.49
N ALA A 2 -57.28 50.97 22.88
CA ALA A 2 -56.89 49.77 23.61
C ALA A 2 -55.68 50.10 24.52
N GLY A 3 -55.91 50.07 25.83
CA GLY A 3 -55.00 50.65 26.81
C GLY A 3 -53.69 49.89 26.95
N VAL A 4 -52.64 50.61 27.34
CA VAL A 4 -51.28 50.13 27.67
C VAL A 4 -51.25 48.80 28.45
N LYS A 5 -52.27 48.56 29.29
CA LYS A 5 -52.47 47.30 30.03
C LYS A 5 -52.60 46.07 29.12
N HIS A 6 -53.28 46.17 27.98
CA HIS A 6 -53.43 45.08 27.01
C HIS A 6 -52.10 44.75 26.32
N VAL A 7 -51.33 45.78 25.98
CA VAL A 7 -49.99 45.61 25.38
C VAL A 7 -49.05 44.90 26.35
N MET A 8 -49.04 45.30 27.63
CA MET A 8 -48.23 44.62 28.65
C MET A 8 -48.66 43.17 28.89
N ALA A 9 -49.96 42.87 28.86
CA ALA A 9 -50.46 41.52 28.99
C ALA A 9 -50.03 40.63 27.82
N LYS A 10 -50.09 41.15 26.59
CA LYS A 10 -49.65 40.45 25.37
C LYS A 10 -48.13 40.18 25.40
N TYR A 11 -47.35 41.15 25.88
CA TYR A 11 -45.90 40.98 26.02
C TYR A 11 -45.54 39.91 27.04
N ARG A 12 -46.19 39.89 28.21
CA ARG A 12 -46.01 38.84 29.23
C ARG A 12 -46.30 37.44 28.69
N LEU A 13 -47.44 37.28 27.99
CA LEU A 13 -47.81 36.02 27.34
C LEU A 13 -46.79 35.58 26.28
N GLN A 14 -46.20 36.51 25.53
CA GLN A 14 -45.13 36.19 24.58
C GLN A 14 -43.84 35.76 25.26
N THR A 15 -43.39 36.46 26.31
CA THR A 15 -42.19 36.06 27.08
C THR A 15 -42.34 34.70 27.74
N ASP A 16 -43.52 34.39 28.31
CA ASP A 16 -43.78 33.09 28.94
C ASP A 16 -43.81 31.95 27.92
N ASN A 17 -44.20 32.23 26.67
CA ASN A 17 -44.20 31.26 25.58
C ASN A 17 -42.82 31.10 24.92
N LEU A 18 -42.01 32.17 24.82
CA LEU A 18 -40.62 32.08 24.35
C LEU A 18 -39.75 31.22 25.27
N GLY A 19 -39.97 31.30 26.60
CA GLY A 19 -39.29 30.44 27.56
C GLY A 19 -39.61 28.94 27.37
N LYS A 20 -40.80 28.62 26.87
CA LYS A 20 -41.23 27.24 26.56
C LYS A 20 -40.77 26.76 25.17
N GLN A 21 -40.61 27.67 24.19
CA GLN A 21 -40.09 27.35 22.86
C GLN A 21 -38.58 27.10 22.84
N ASN A 22 -37.83 27.60 23.83
CA ASN A 22 -36.39 27.35 23.96
C ASN A 22 -36.04 25.96 24.53
N GLN A 23 -37.04 25.12 24.85
CA GLN A 23 -36.77 23.75 25.25
C GLN A 23 -36.52 22.88 24.02
N PRO A 24 -35.37 22.17 23.92
CA PRO A 24 -35.14 21.26 22.80
C PRO A 24 -36.27 20.22 22.77
N SER A 25 -36.87 20.03 21.60
CA SER A 25 -37.88 18.98 21.38
C SER A 25 -37.38 17.64 21.92
N TYR A 26 -38.27 16.83 22.48
CA TYR A 26 -37.93 15.50 23.03
C TYR A 26 -37.11 14.66 22.03
N LYS A 27 -37.45 14.74 20.73
CA LYS A 27 -36.70 14.09 19.66
C LYS A 27 -35.25 14.59 19.56
N LEU A 28 -35.05 15.92 19.63
CA LEU A 28 -33.73 16.53 19.58
C LEU A 28 -32.89 16.19 20.82
N GLN A 29 -33.52 16.11 22.00
CA GLN A 29 -32.84 15.65 23.21
C GLN A 29 -32.37 14.20 23.08
N LEU A 30 -33.22 13.31 22.53
CA LEU A 30 -32.86 11.91 22.28
C LEU A 30 -31.75 11.76 21.24
N GLU A 31 -31.76 12.56 20.17
CA GLU A 31 -30.69 12.59 19.18
C GLU A 31 -29.37 13.08 19.80
N ASN A 32 -29.41 14.11 20.65
CA ASN A 32 -28.24 14.62 21.36
C ASN A 32 -27.66 13.59 22.34
N THR A 33 -28.50 12.85 23.07
CA THR A 33 -28.02 11.80 23.97
C THR A 33 -27.39 10.65 23.18
N ARG A 34 -28.01 10.24 22.07
CA ARG A 34 -27.44 9.24 21.16
C ARG A 34 -26.09 9.68 20.60
N TYR A 35 -25.99 10.93 20.15
CA TYR A 35 -24.75 11.49 19.64
C TYR A 35 -23.66 11.52 20.72
N ALA A 36 -23.99 11.92 21.94
CA ALA A 36 -23.06 11.91 23.06
C ALA A 36 -22.53 10.49 23.38
N MET A 37 -23.41 9.48 23.35
CA MET A 37 -23.01 8.08 23.52
C MET A 37 -22.06 7.61 22.41
N LEU A 38 -22.40 7.89 21.15
CA LEU A 38 -21.56 7.49 20.02
C LEU A 38 -20.20 8.20 20.05
N ARG A 39 -20.17 9.49 20.40
CA ARG A 39 -18.93 10.25 20.56
C ARG A 39 -18.04 9.66 21.65
N LYS A 40 -18.64 9.23 22.76
CA LYS A 40 -17.93 8.56 23.85
C LYS A 40 -17.34 7.23 23.39
N GLU A 41 -18.11 6.40 22.69
CA GLU A 41 -17.65 5.12 22.15
C GLU A 41 -16.48 5.30 21.17
N VAL A 42 -16.57 6.29 20.27
CA VAL A 42 -15.47 6.60 19.35
C VAL A 42 -14.20 7.01 20.10
N ALA A 43 -14.33 7.84 21.15
CA ALA A 43 -13.20 8.24 21.98
C ALA A 43 -12.58 7.03 22.70
N GLU A 44 -13.40 6.18 23.33
CA GLU A 44 -12.98 4.95 24.00
C GLU A 44 -12.25 4.00 23.03
N LYS A 45 -12.82 3.76 21.84
CA LYS A 45 -12.18 2.93 20.80
C LYS A 45 -10.88 3.51 20.27
N THR A 46 -10.79 4.84 20.17
CA THR A 46 -9.56 5.52 19.77
C THR A 46 -8.46 5.33 20.81
N HIS A 47 -8.79 5.40 22.11
CA HIS A 47 -7.86 5.08 23.19
C HIS A 47 -7.45 3.59 23.18
N GLU A 48 -8.39 2.67 23.01
CA GLU A 48 -8.08 1.23 22.87
C GLU A 48 -7.10 0.98 21.70
N LEU A 49 -7.28 1.65 20.56
CA LEU A 49 -6.39 1.53 19.41
C LEU A 49 -4.99 2.08 19.69
N ARG A 50 -4.87 3.17 20.43
CA ARG A 50 -3.56 3.72 20.86
C ARG A 50 -2.83 2.75 21.78
N LYS A 51 -3.52 2.17 22.75
CA LYS A 51 -2.98 1.10 23.59
C LYS A 51 -2.48 -0.09 22.78
N LEU A 52 -3.26 -0.55 21.81
CA LEU A 52 -2.83 -1.63 20.90
C LEU A 52 -1.61 -1.27 20.03
N ARG A 53 -1.31 0.02 19.84
CA ARG A 53 -0.09 0.51 19.17
C ARG A 53 1.11 0.66 20.12
N GLY A 54 0.91 0.47 21.42
CA GLY A 54 1.94 0.69 22.44
C GLY A 54 2.00 2.14 22.95
N GLU A 55 0.97 2.93 22.68
CA GLU A 55 0.83 4.31 23.16
C GLU A 55 -0.12 4.36 24.37
N GLU A 56 0.00 5.36 25.25
CA GLU A 56 -0.90 5.54 26.42
C GLU A 56 -1.00 4.30 27.33
N LEU A 57 0.14 3.65 27.57
CA LEU A 57 0.24 2.48 28.45
C LEU A 57 0.35 2.89 29.93
N GLU A 58 0.62 4.16 30.20
CA GLU A 58 0.66 4.72 31.54
C GLU A 58 -0.69 4.51 32.24
N GLY A 59 -0.66 3.98 33.46
CA GLY A 59 -1.88 3.69 34.24
C GLY A 59 -2.49 2.31 33.99
N LEU A 60 -1.98 1.51 33.05
CA LEU A 60 -2.28 0.08 32.99
C LEU A 60 -1.48 -0.68 34.06
N ASN A 61 -2.14 -1.63 34.71
CA ASN A 61 -1.45 -2.57 35.60
C ASN A 61 -0.84 -3.75 34.81
N LEU A 62 -0.02 -4.55 35.48
CA LEU A 62 0.68 -5.68 34.86
C LEU A 62 -0.28 -6.68 34.19
N GLU A 63 -1.40 -7.00 34.84
CA GLU A 63 -2.40 -7.93 34.33
C GLU A 63 -3.07 -7.39 33.05
N GLU A 64 -3.34 -6.09 32.99
CA GLU A 64 -3.89 -5.44 31.81
C GLU A 64 -2.90 -5.40 30.65
N LEU A 65 -1.62 -5.15 30.92
CA LEU A 65 -0.54 -5.22 29.93
C LEU A 65 -0.39 -6.64 29.38
N MET A 66 -0.39 -7.66 30.25
CA MET A 66 -0.31 -9.06 29.81
C MET A 66 -1.50 -9.46 28.94
N LYS A 67 -2.72 -9.00 29.26
CA LYS A 67 -3.91 -9.22 28.42
C LYS A 67 -3.75 -8.58 27.05
N LEU A 68 -3.22 -7.36 26.99
CA LEU A 68 -2.97 -6.63 25.76
C LEU A 68 -1.95 -7.36 24.87
N GLU A 69 -0.83 -7.79 25.46
CA GLU A 69 0.21 -8.56 24.78
C GLU A 69 -0.33 -9.86 24.22
N LYS A 70 -1.05 -10.65 25.02
CA LYS A 70 -1.64 -11.93 24.58
C LYS A 70 -2.64 -11.74 23.43
N LEU A 71 -3.43 -10.67 23.49
CA LEU A 71 -4.37 -10.32 22.41
C LEU A 71 -3.63 -9.96 21.11
N LEU A 72 -2.56 -9.17 21.22
CA LEU A 72 -1.72 -8.79 20.08
C LEU A 72 -1.00 -9.99 19.48
N GLU A 73 -0.36 -10.81 20.31
CA GLU A 73 0.36 -12.02 19.90
C GLU A 73 -0.56 -12.97 19.13
N GLY A 74 -1.76 -13.25 19.64
CA GLY A 74 -2.73 -14.12 18.96
C GLY A 74 -3.21 -13.55 17.63
N LYS A 75 -3.47 -12.24 17.55
CA LYS A 75 -3.88 -11.58 16.29
C LYS A 75 -2.74 -11.55 15.27
N LEU A 76 -1.53 -11.20 15.70
CA LEU A 76 -0.34 -11.15 14.84
C LEU A 76 0.02 -12.54 14.32
N SER A 77 -0.02 -13.56 15.16
CA SER A 77 0.22 -14.96 14.76
C SER A 77 -0.73 -15.39 13.64
N ARG A 78 -2.02 -15.02 13.72
CA ARG A 78 -2.99 -15.32 12.67
C ARG A 78 -2.69 -14.58 11.36
N VAL A 79 -2.33 -13.30 11.45
CA VAL A 79 -1.96 -12.49 10.27
C VAL A 79 -0.71 -13.06 9.60
N LEU A 80 0.32 -13.38 10.39
CA LEU A 80 1.57 -13.96 9.91
C LEU A 80 1.31 -15.28 9.19
N ARG A 81 0.59 -16.22 9.83
CA ARG A 81 0.22 -17.51 9.22
C ARG A 81 -0.46 -17.32 7.87
N THR A 82 -1.46 -16.44 7.81
CA THR A 82 -2.21 -16.17 6.57
C THR A 82 -1.31 -15.60 5.48
N LYS A 83 -0.39 -14.68 5.83
CA LYS A 83 0.57 -14.12 4.87
C LYS A 83 1.55 -15.19 4.38
N CYS A 84 2.13 -15.98 5.29
CA CYS A 84 3.05 -17.06 4.94
C CYS A 84 2.40 -18.10 4.04
N GLU A 85 1.19 -18.54 4.34
CA GLU A 85 0.45 -19.49 3.49
C GLU A 85 0.24 -18.95 2.07
N LYS A 86 -0.09 -17.67 1.91
CA LYS A 86 -0.23 -17.03 0.59
C LYS A 86 1.11 -17.00 -0.15
N SER A 87 2.17 -16.56 0.52
CA SER A 87 3.51 -16.50 -0.09
C SER A 87 4.03 -17.88 -0.49
N ILE A 88 3.84 -18.90 0.35
CA ILE A 88 4.25 -20.28 0.04
C ILE A 88 3.51 -20.80 -1.21
N LYS A 89 2.20 -20.52 -1.33
CA LYS A 89 1.42 -20.91 -2.50
C LYS A 89 1.92 -20.23 -3.77
N GLU A 90 2.23 -18.93 -3.70
CA GLU A 90 2.75 -18.16 -4.83
C GLU A 90 4.13 -18.65 -5.27
N ILE A 91 5.06 -18.87 -4.32
CA ILE A 91 6.37 -19.47 -4.58
C ILE A 91 6.19 -20.84 -5.26
N GLY A 92 5.28 -21.67 -4.76
CA GLY A 92 4.99 -22.97 -5.34
C GLY A 92 4.48 -22.89 -6.78
N ALA A 93 3.62 -21.91 -7.09
CA ALA A 93 3.14 -21.68 -8.45
C ALA A 93 4.27 -21.23 -9.39
N LEU A 94 5.12 -20.32 -8.94
CA LEU A 94 6.27 -19.83 -9.70
C LEU A 94 7.28 -20.94 -10.00
N LYS A 95 7.64 -21.77 -9.01
CA LYS A 95 8.54 -22.91 -9.20
C LYS A 95 8.00 -23.93 -10.22
N LYS A 96 6.69 -24.16 -10.23
CA LYS A 96 6.06 -25.03 -11.25
C LYS A 96 6.17 -24.42 -12.64
N LYS A 97 5.92 -23.12 -12.76
CA LYS A 97 6.04 -22.38 -14.04
C LYS A 97 7.48 -22.39 -14.54
N GLU A 98 8.45 -22.13 -13.66
CA GLU A 98 9.89 -22.22 -13.97
C GLU A 98 10.26 -23.60 -14.54
N ALA A 99 9.85 -24.68 -13.88
CA ALA A 99 10.12 -26.03 -14.35
C ALA A 99 9.45 -26.36 -15.70
N GLN A 100 8.26 -25.82 -15.97
CA GLN A 100 7.60 -25.98 -17.26
C GLN A 100 8.36 -25.24 -18.36
N LEU A 101 8.74 -23.99 -18.11
CA LEU A 101 9.48 -23.16 -19.07
C LEU A 101 10.87 -23.75 -19.37
N MET A 102 11.59 -24.28 -18.36
CA MET A 102 12.87 -24.95 -18.59
C MET A 102 12.73 -26.17 -19.52
N LYS A 103 11.66 -26.96 -19.36
CA LYS A 103 11.40 -28.11 -20.24
C LYS A 103 11.07 -27.69 -21.67
N GLU A 104 10.22 -26.69 -21.82
CA GLU A 104 9.83 -26.15 -23.13
C GLU A 104 11.03 -25.54 -23.84
N ASN A 105 11.85 -24.76 -23.13
CA ASN A 105 13.05 -24.16 -23.70
C ASN A 105 14.06 -25.23 -24.17
N ALA A 106 14.26 -26.29 -23.38
CA ALA A 106 15.14 -27.40 -23.78
C ALA A 106 14.61 -28.14 -25.04
N LEU A 107 13.29 -28.30 -25.17
CA LEU A 107 12.69 -28.90 -26.37
C LEU A 107 12.89 -28.03 -27.61
N LEU A 108 12.72 -26.71 -27.47
CA LEU A 108 12.92 -25.75 -28.55
C LEU A 108 14.39 -25.69 -28.99
N GLU A 109 15.34 -25.71 -28.04
CA GLU A 109 16.77 -25.83 -28.34
C GLU A 109 17.07 -27.10 -29.15
N GLN A 110 16.45 -28.23 -28.81
CA GLN A 110 16.60 -29.47 -29.59
C GLN A 110 16.03 -29.34 -31.00
N GLN A 111 14.84 -28.77 -31.16
CA GLN A 111 14.19 -28.61 -32.47
C GLN A 111 14.98 -27.68 -33.40
N THR A 112 15.44 -26.53 -32.89
CA THR A 112 16.25 -25.58 -33.65
C THR A 112 17.60 -26.19 -34.09
N HIS A 113 18.20 -27.04 -33.26
CA HIS A 113 19.42 -27.77 -33.63
C HIS A 113 19.17 -28.82 -34.73
N VAL A 114 18.00 -29.46 -34.74
CA VAL A 114 17.60 -30.41 -35.79
C VAL A 114 17.27 -29.68 -37.09
N GLU A 115 16.54 -28.57 -37.06
CA GLU A 115 16.22 -27.77 -38.27
C GLU A 115 17.48 -27.20 -38.93
N THR A 116 18.48 -26.81 -38.14
CA THR A 116 19.80 -26.36 -38.66
C THR A 116 20.55 -27.50 -39.37
N ASN A 117 20.34 -28.76 -38.97
CA ASN A 117 20.96 -29.93 -39.58
C ASN A 117 20.18 -30.51 -40.79
N VAL A 118 18.92 -30.10 -41.01
CA VAL A 118 18.08 -30.55 -42.13
C VAL A 118 18.15 -29.62 -43.35
N LEU A 119 18.72 -28.42 -43.20
CA LEU A 119 19.10 -27.60 -44.36
C LEU A 119 20.35 -28.22 -45.00
N PRO A 120 20.31 -28.76 -46.24
CA PRO A 120 21.49 -29.33 -46.85
C PRO A 120 22.51 -28.22 -47.03
N GLN A 121 23.68 -28.46 -46.46
CA GLN A 121 24.92 -27.73 -46.66
C GLN A 121 25.09 -27.36 -48.15
N GLY A 122 24.71 -26.13 -48.48
CA GLY A 122 24.69 -25.59 -49.83
C GLY A 122 25.14 -24.13 -49.80
N HIS A 123 26.45 -23.93 -49.98
CA HIS A 123 27.12 -22.76 -50.54
C HIS A 123 26.52 -21.35 -50.32
N SER A 124 27.23 -20.50 -49.56
CA SER A 124 28.13 -19.45 -50.10
C SER A 124 28.17 -18.14 -49.30
N SER A 125 29.41 -17.74 -48.97
CA SER A 125 30.00 -16.39 -48.97
C SER A 125 29.31 -15.22 -48.26
N TRP A 126 29.93 -14.82 -47.15
CA TRP A 126 30.63 -13.53 -47.16
C TRP A 126 32.02 -13.73 -46.54
N ALA A 127 33.05 -13.62 -47.37
CA ALA A 127 34.42 -13.53 -46.91
C ALA A 127 34.68 -12.08 -46.52
N ILE A 128 35.15 -11.84 -45.29
CA ILE A 128 36.01 -10.69 -45.02
C ILE A 128 37.26 -11.23 -44.35
N ALA A 129 38.35 -11.07 -45.08
CA ALA A 129 39.71 -11.33 -44.66
C ALA A 129 40.05 -10.56 -43.38
N ASN A 130 40.74 -11.21 -42.44
CA ASN A 130 41.90 -10.58 -41.83
C ASN A 130 42.79 -11.63 -41.15
N TYR A 131 43.84 -11.97 -41.88
CA TYR A 131 45.19 -12.33 -41.46
C TYR A 131 45.39 -12.84 -40.03
N SER A 132 45.78 -14.12 -39.99
CA SER A 132 46.48 -14.74 -38.87
C SER A 132 47.77 -13.98 -38.55
N ALA A 133 48.05 -13.89 -37.24
CA ALA A 133 49.36 -13.77 -36.63
C ALA A 133 50.16 -12.50 -36.91
N ASP A 134 50.32 -11.67 -35.87
CA ASP A 134 51.54 -10.89 -35.71
C ASP A 134 52.48 -11.63 -34.73
N PRO A 135 53.78 -11.62 -35.01
CA PRO A 135 54.80 -11.34 -34.00
C PRO A 135 55.66 -10.13 -34.43
N PRO A 136 56.58 -9.65 -33.59
CA PRO A 136 56.44 -8.91 -32.34
C PRO A 136 56.87 -7.41 -32.49
N GLN A 137 56.59 -6.61 -31.45
CA GLN A 137 57.22 -5.31 -31.12
C GLN A 137 56.93 -4.05 -31.99
N GLY A 138 56.53 -2.99 -31.29
CA GLY A 138 56.97 -1.61 -31.55
C GLY A 138 55.88 -0.59 -31.89
N TYR A 139 55.87 0.51 -31.13
CA TYR A 139 55.14 1.78 -31.36
C TYR A 139 53.62 1.70 -31.10
N ASP A 140 53.15 2.12 -29.91
CA ASP A 140 52.80 3.50 -29.53
C ASP A 140 51.62 4.06 -30.32
N SER A 141 50.65 4.61 -29.59
CA SER A 141 49.59 5.53 -30.06
C SER A 141 48.25 4.92 -30.55
N PHE A 142 47.04 5.37 -30.18
CA PHE A 142 46.57 6.52 -29.39
C PHE A 142 45.19 6.23 -28.74
N ASP A 143 45.07 6.64 -27.47
CA ASP A 143 43.96 7.34 -26.78
C ASP A 143 42.52 7.29 -27.38
N THR A 144 41.61 6.55 -26.73
CA THR A 144 40.16 6.62 -26.98
C THR A 144 39.46 7.57 -26.00
N SER A 145 39.85 8.84 -26.00
CA SER A 145 39.16 9.88 -25.24
C SER A 145 38.03 10.50 -26.09
N LEU A 146 36.78 10.13 -25.81
CA LEU A 146 35.58 10.70 -26.42
C LEU A 146 35.32 12.12 -25.87
N LYS A 147 35.36 13.14 -26.71
CA LYS A 147 35.04 14.54 -26.35
C LYS A 147 33.62 14.89 -26.81
N LEU A 148 32.70 15.07 -25.87
CA LEU A 148 31.33 15.51 -26.13
C LEU A 148 31.33 16.97 -26.64
N GLY A 149 30.66 17.22 -27.77
CA GLY A 149 30.56 18.54 -28.40
C GLY A 149 29.70 19.52 -27.59
N PRO A 150 29.88 20.84 -27.76
CA PRO A 150 29.21 21.85 -26.95
C PRO A 150 27.69 21.86 -27.19
N PRO A 151 26.89 22.26 -26.19
CA PRO A 151 25.44 22.36 -26.35
C PRO A 151 25.07 23.46 -27.34
N PHE A 152 24.04 23.20 -28.16
CA PHE A 152 23.49 24.15 -29.12
C PHE A 152 22.94 25.41 -28.42
N PRO A 153 23.14 26.62 -28.97
CA PRO A 153 22.58 27.84 -28.38
C PRO A 153 21.07 27.96 -28.64
N ASN A 154 20.39 28.67 -27.71
CA ASN A 154 18.94 28.87 -27.60
C ASN A 154 18.25 29.44 -28.84
#